data_AF-A0A5E6MH06-F1
#
_entry.id   AF-A0A5E6MH06-F1
#
_cell.length_a   1.000
_cell.length_b   1.000
_cell.length_c   1.000
_cell.angle_alpha   90.00
_cell.angle_beta   90.00
_cell.angle_gamma   90.00
#
_symmetry.space_group_name_H-M   'P 1'
#
loop_
_entity.id
_entity.type
_entity.pdbx_description
1 polymer ?
#
loop_
_entity_poly.entity_id
_entity_poly.type
_entity_poly.pdbx_seq_one_letter_code
_entity_poly.pdbx_strand_id
1 'polypeptide(L)'
;MPPPITASLLYDLIQCPHRPWMDLFGDPAKRDPESAFVRLLWEKGTLFENEVRSRLTLPPLDLSGYSDAERERRTLEAMERGSHLLYSGRLSWGDLLGEPDLLRREGSGYVAGDIKSGSGEEGAEDEARPKKQYAVQLALYTDLLERLGKSTGEKRAFVWDVRGREVPYDLAAPMGPNNPTTHWDLYREALAQARRIAARSEANLPAYGAVCKLCHWHTACLEELVQKEDLTLLPELGRSKRDLLIQELPTIGDLARCDLHRFLVGKKTLFPGLNC
;
A
#
# COMPACT_ATOMS: atom_id res chain seq x y z
N MET A 1 -16.77 -10.08 -13.50
CA MET A 1 -16.12 -8.75 -13.37
C MET A 1 -14.81 -8.96 -12.63
N PRO A 2 -13.72 -8.27 -12.98
CA PRO A 2 -12.50 -8.33 -12.18
C PRO A 2 -12.80 -7.89 -10.74
N PRO A 3 -12.07 -8.39 -9.74
CA PRO A 3 -12.21 -7.92 -8.37
C PRO A 3 -11.89 -6.42 -8.27
N PRO A 4 -12.52 -5.69 -7.34
CA PRO A 4 -12.30 -4.27 -7.20
C PRO A 4 -10.86 -3.97 -6.76
N ILE A 5 -10.36 -2.80 -7.14
CA ILE A 5 -9.10 -2.26 -6.67
C ILE A 5 -9.35 -1.62 -5.30
N THR A 6 -8.81 -2.25 -4.27
CA THR A 6 -8.96 -1.85 -2.87
C THR A 6 -7.75 -1.08 -2.36
N ALA A 7 -7.93 -0.39 -1.23
CA ALA A 7 -6.83 0.24 -0.51
C ALA A 7 -5.76 -0.79 -0.10
N SER A 8 -6.18 -1.98 0.35
CA SER A 8 -5.27 -3.07 0.71
C SER A 8 -4.45 -3.57 -0.48
N LEU A 9 -5.05 -3.67 -1.68
CA LEU A 9 -4.34 -4.04 -2.89
C LEU A 9 -3.26 -3.01 -3.23
N LEU A 10 -3.59 -1.71 -3.18
CA LEU A 10 -2.62 -0.66 -3.46
C LEU A 10 -1.54 -0.56 -2.37
N TYR A 11 -1.90 -0.77 -1.11
CA TYR A 11 -0.97 -0.86 0.00
C TYR A 11 0.06 -1.98 -0.21
N ASP A 12 -0.41 -3.17 -0.59
CA ASP A 12 0.44 -4.33 -0.88
C ASP A 12 1.28 -4.11 -2.13
N LEU A 13 0.75 -3.44 -3.16
CA LEU A 13 1.48 -3.08 -4.38
C LEU A 13 2.71 -2.23 -4.07
N ILE A 14 2.58 -1.23 -3.19
CA ILE A 14 3.70 -0.37 -2.77
C ILE A 14 4.79 -1.18 -2.05
N GLN A 15 4.43 -2.22 -1.30
CA GLN A 15 5.41 -3.08 -0.63
C GLN A 15 6.04 -4.12 -1.56
N CYS A 16 5.22 -4.75 -2.40
CA CYS A 16 5.63 -5.81 -3.31
C CYS A 16 4.71 -5.88 -4.53
N PRO A 17 5.18 -5.50 -5.73
CA PRO A 17 4.35 -5.55 -6.95
C PRO A 17 3.86 -6.95 -7.33
N HIS A 18 4.56 -7.99 -6.89
CA HIS A 18 4.16 -9.37 -7.13
C HIS A 18 3.03 -9.84 -6.19
N ARG A 19 2.85 -9.20 -5.04
CA ARG A 19 1.84 -9.59 -4.04
C ARG A 19 0.41 -9.46 -4.58
N PRO A 20 -0.02 -8.33 -5.17
CA PRO A 20 -1.33 -8.24 -5.81
C PRO A 20 -1.56 -9.28 -6.90
N TRP A 21 -0.53 -9.59 -7.71
CA TRP A 21 -0.65 -10.62 -8.75
C TRP A 21 -0.95 -11.99 -8.14
N MET A 22 -0.22 -12.37 -7.08
CA MET A 22 -0.44 -13.62 -6.36
C MET A 22 -1.81 -13.65 -5.66
N ASP A 23 -2.26 -12.55 -5.07
CA ASP A 23 -3.58 -12.49 -4.43
C ASP A 23 -4.73 -12.65 -5.44
N LEU A 24 -4.55 -12.16 -6.67
CA LEU A 24 -5.55 -12.25 -7.74
C LEU A 24 -5.52 -13.59 -8.50
N PHE A 25 -4.35 -14.19 -8.68
CA PHE A 25 -4.17 -15.30 -9.64
C PHE A 25 -3.37 -16.49 -9.10
N GLY A 26 -2.70 -16.34 -7.95
CA GLY A 26 -1.97 -17.42 -7.31
C GLY A 26 -2.92 -18.50 -6.79
N ASP A 27 -2.45 -19.74 -6.79
CA ASP A 27 -3.20 -20.88 -6.26
C ASP A 27 -3.38 -20.73 -4.74
N PRO A 28 -4.61 -20.57 -4.22
CA PRO A 28 -4.84 -20.42 -2.79
C PRO A 28 -4.30 -21.57 -1.95
N ALA A 29 -4.16 -22.78 -2.51
CA ALA A 29 -3.60 -23.94 -1.81
C ALA A 29 -2.09 -23.79 -1.51
N LYS A 30 -1.40 -22.87 -2.20
CA LYS A 30 0.02 -22.55 -1.97
C LYS A 30 0.23 -21.42 -0.95
N ARG A 31 -0.83 -20.89 -0.34
CA ARG A 31 -0.69 -19.88 0.71
C ARG A 31 -0.14 -20.53 1.97
N ASP A 32 0.86 -19.89 2.55
CA ASP A 32 1.35 -20.25 3.86
C ASP A 32 0.22 -20.12 4.89
N PRO A 33 0.17 -21.02 5.89
CA PRO A 33 -0.76 -20.86 6.99
C PRO A 33 -0.48 -19.54 7.72
N GLU A 34 -1.53 -18.94 8.26
CA GLU A 34 -1.38 -17.70 9.03
C GLU A 34 -0.41 -17.90 10.19
N SER A 35 0.65 -17.09 10.22
CA SER A 35 1.58 -17.03 11.34
C SER A 35 0.89 -16.50 12.59
N ALA A 36 1.16 -17.13 13.74
CA ALA A 36 0.69 -16.64 15.05
C ALA A 36 1.10 -15.19 15.31
N PHE A 37 2.25 -14.76 14.79
CA PHE A 37 2.69 -13.37 14.89
C PHE A 37 1.82 -12.41 14.07
N VAL A 38 1.37 -12.81 12.87
CA VAL A 38 0.45 -12.01 12.05
C VAL A 38 -0.90 -11.87 12.74
N ARG A 39 -1.42 -12.95 13.33
CA ARG A 39 -2.65 -12.90 14.13
C ARG A 39 -2.52 -11.94 15.32
N LEU A 40 -1.40 -12.00 16.04
CA LEU A 40 -1.13 -11.07 17.14
C LEU A 40 -1.11 -9.60 16.68
N LEU A 41 -0.56 -9.32 15.49
CA LEU A 41 -0.58 -7.97 14.93
C LEU A 41 -2.00 -7.48 14.62
N TRP A 42 -2.87 -8.37 14.10
CA TRP A 42 -4.28 -8.05 13.86
C TRP A 42 -5.04 -7.81 15.17
N GLU A 43 -4.89 -8.70 16.15
CA GLU A 43 -5.52 -8.54 17.47
C GLU A 43 -5.11 -7.22 18.13
N LYS A 44 -3.82 -6.87 18.04
CA LYS A 44 -3.32 -5.58 18.52
C LYS A 44 -3.92 -4.40 17.76
N GLY A 45 -4.09 -4.51 16.45
CA GLY A 45 -4.78 -3.52 15.62
C GLY A 45 -6.21 -3.27 16.08
N THR A 46 -7.00 -4.34 16.21
CA THR A 46 -8.40 -4.28 16.66
C THR A 46 -8.52 -3.71 18.07
N LEU A 47 -7.63 -4.10 18.99
CA LEU A 47 -7.62 -3.54 20.35
C LEU A 47 -7.32 -2.04 20.32
N PHE A 48 -6.36 -1.62 19.49
CA PHE A 48 -5.99 -0.22 19.36
C PHE A 48 -7.11 0.62 18.75
N GLU A 49 -7.77 0.16 17.69
CA GLU A 49 -8.94 0.83 17.10
C GLU A 49 -10.06 1.02 18.12
N ASN A 50 -10.35 -0.02 18.91
CA ASN A 50 -11.34 0.06 19.98
C ASN A 50 -10.97 1.07 21.07
N GLU A 51 -9.69 1.12 21.45
CA GLU A 51 -9.17 2.09 22.42
C GLU A 51 -9.28 3.52 21.88
N VAL A 52 -8.86 3.76 20.64
CA VAL A 52 -9.00 5.07 19.98
C VAL A 52 -10.46 5.51 19.96
N ARG A 53 -11.39 4.62 19.59
CA ARG A 53 -12.83 4.90 19.59
C ARG A 53 -13.34 5.36 20.95
N SER A 54 -12.89 4.72 22.04
CA SER A 54 -13.29 5.08 23.41
C SER A 54 -12.80 6.45 23.88
N ARG A 55 -11.78 7.02 23.22
CA ARG A 55 -11.17 8.30 23.56
C ARG A 55 -11.75 9.47 22.76
N LEU A 56 -12.64 9.21 21.81
CA LEU A 56 -13.25 10.26 20.99
C LEU A 56 -14.21 11.11 21.82
N THR A 57 -13.99 12.43 21.80
CA THR A 57 -14.81 13.40 22.56
C THR A 57 -16.27 13.42 22.11
N LEU A 58 -16.53 13.14 20.84
CA LEU A 58 -17.87 12.92 20.29
C LEU A 58 -17.95 11.51 19.72
N PRO A 59 -18.96 10.72 20.09
CA PRO A 59 -19.11 9.37 19.57
C PRO A 59 -19.37 9.44 18.05
N PRO A 60 -18.58 8.71 17.23
CA PRO A 60 -18.83 8.64 15.80
C PRO A 60 -20.13 7.89 15.52
N LEU A 61 -20.72 8.12 14.34
CA LEU A 61 -21.71 7.19 13.81
C LEU A 61 -21.01 5.89 13.44
N ASP A 62 -21.16 4.86 14.28
CA ASP A 62 -20.53 3.56 14.09
C ASP A 62 -21.30 2.73 13.06
N LEU A 63 -20.62 2.38 11.97
CA LEU A 63 -21.16 1.56 10.89
C LEU A 63 -20.56 0.14 10.84
N SER A 64 -19.70 -0.23 11.79
CA SER A 64 -18.98 -1.52 11.79
C SER A 64 -19.89 -2.74 11.97
N GLY A 65 -21.08 -2.55 12.55
CA GLY A 65 -22.06 -3.62 12.77
C GLY A 65 -22.93 -3.96 11.55
N TYR A 66 -22.78 -3.27 10.43
CA TYR A 66 -23.58 -3.49 9.22
C TYR A 66 -22.87 -4.37 8.20
N SER A 67 -23.64 -5.06 7.35
CA SER A 67 -23.09 -5.76 6.18
C SER A 67 -22.47 -4.77 5.19
N ASP A 68 -21.60 -5.24 4.30
CA ASP A 68 -20.94 -4.38 3.31
C ASP A 68 -21.90 -3.50 2.51
N ALA A 69 -22.96 -4.08 1.95
CA ALA A 69 -23.94 -3.33 1.15
C ALA A 69 -24.69 -2.28 2.00
N GLU A 70 -25.00 -2.62 3.25
CA GLU A 70 -25.70 -1.72 4.16
C GLU A 70 -24.77 -0.61 4.67
N ARG A 71 -23.50 -0.92 4.91
CA ARG A 71 -22.48 0.03 5.34
C ARG A 71 -22.20 1.08 4.27
N GLU A 72 -22.15 0.69 3.00
CA GLU A 72 -22.00 1.64 1.89
C GLU A 72 -23.21 2.57 1.79
N ARG A 73 -24.43 2.02 1.78
CA ARG A 73 -25.67 2.81 1.75
C ARG A 73 -25.73 3.80 2.92
N ARG A 74 -25.47 3.34 4.14
CA ARG A 74 -25.49 4.17 5.36
C ARG A 74 -24.39 5.21 5.38
N THR A 75 -23.22 4.91 4.82
CA THR A 75 -22.13 5.88 4.68
C THR A 75 -22.62 7.08 3.87
N LEU A 76 -23.25 6.83 2.72
CA LEU A 76 -23.78 7.89 1.85
C LEU A 76 -24.94 8.66 2.51
N GLU A 77 -25.89 7.97 3.13
CA GLU A 77 -27.01 8.60 3.85
C GLU A 77 -26.52 9.49 5.01
N ALA A 78 -25.50 9.05 5.74
CA ALA A 78 -24.91 9.81 6.84
C ALA A 78 -24.16 11.05 6.33
N MET A 79 -23.47 10.94 5.19
CA MET A 79 -22.85 12.10 4.55
C MET A 79 -23.88 13.13 4.09
N GLU A 80 -25.01 12.68 3.53
CA GLU A 80 -26.11 13.56 3.10
C GLU A 80 -26.76 14.30 4.27
N ARG A 81 -26.89 13.63 5.42
CA ARG A 81 -27.35 14.25 6.67
C ARG A 81 -26.32 15.18 7.30
N GLY A 82 -25.08 15.18 6.81
CA GLY A 82 -24.00 16.00 7.35
C GLY A 82 -23.48 15.50 8.71
N SER A 83 -23.53 14.20 8.97
CA SER A 83 -22.96 13.60 10.19
C SER A 83 -21.49 13.98 10.35
N HIS A 84 -21.11 14.46 11.54
CA HIS A 84 -19.80 15.06 11.79
C HIS A 84 -18.64 14.07 11.65
N LEU A 85 -18.80 12.85 12.18
CA LEU A 85 -17.78 11.79 12.14
C LEU A 85 -18.46 10.44 11.96
N LEU A 86 -18.01 9.68 10.97
CA LEU A 86 -18.45 8.31 10.72
C LEU A 86 -17.27 7.37 10.98
N TYR A 87 -17.57 6.19 11.52
CA TYR A 87 -16.60 5.14 11.77
C TYR A 87 -16.93 3.88 10.96
N SER A 88 -15.89 3.25 10.40
CA SER A 88 -16.01 2.10 9.49
C SER A 88 -16.87 2.44 8.26
N GLY A 89 -16.44 3.43 7.48
CA GLY A 89 -17.11 3.80 6.24
C GLY A 89 -16.89 2.76 5.14
N ARG A 90 -17.74 2.80 4.11
CA ARG A 90 -17.52 2.09 2.86
C ARG A 90 -17.94 2.94 1.67
N LEU A 91 -17.07 3.03 0.68
CA LEU A 91 -17.25 3.86 -0.51
C LEU A 91 -16.87 3.04 -1.75
N SER A 92 -17.64 3.12 -2.83
CA SER A 92 -17.27 2.53 -4.12
C SER A 92 -17.52 3.47 -5.28
N TRP A 93 -16.74 3.32 -6.34
CA TRP A 93 -16.98 3.97 -7.63
C TRP A 93 -16.30 3.21 -8.76
N GLY A 94 -17.10 2.66 -9.69
CA GLY A 94 -16.57 1.88 -10.80
C GLY A 94 -15.84 0.63 -10.34
N ASP A 95 -14.54 0.54 -10.63
CA ASP A 95 -13.66 -0.56 -10.19
C ASP A 95 -12.99 -0.32 -8.83
N LEU A 96 -13.26 0.81 -8.18
CA LEU A 96 -12.64 1.20 -6.91
C LEU A 96 -13.52 0.85 -5.71
N LEU A 97 -12.90 0.36 -4.64
CA LEU A 97 -13.55 0.10 -3.36
C LEU A 97 -12.66 0.57 -2.20
N GLY A 98 -13.24 1.35 -1.28
CA GLY A 98 -12.55 1.85 -0.10
C GLY A 98 -13.34 1.62 1.18
N GLU A 99 -12.63 1.33 2.26
CA GLU A 99 -13.18 1.10 3.59
C GLU A 99 -12.42 1.98 4.60
N PRO A 100 -12.60 3.31 4.56
CA PRO A 100 -11.94 4.20 5.49
C PRO A 100 -12.43 3.95 6.92
N ASP A 101 -11.51 3.87 7.88
CA ASP A 101 -11.87 3.77 9.30
C ASP A 101 -12.66 5.00 9.75
N LEU A 102 -12.30 6.18 9.21
CA LEU A 102 -12.87 7.46 9.60
C LEU A 102 -13.24 8.29 8.38
N LEU A 103 -14.41 8.92 8.47
CA LEU A 103 -14.82 9.97 7.55
C LEU A 103 -15.28 11.16 8.37
N ARG A 104 -14.52 12.24 8.31
CA ARG A 104 -14.79 13.46 9.07
C ARG A 104 -15.35 14.53 8.17
N ARG A 105 -16.49 15.10 8.56
CA ARG A 105 -17.07 16.24 7.85
C ARG A 105 -16.25 17.49 8.14
N GLU A 106 -15.86 18.21 7.10
CA GLU A 106 -15.15 19.48 7.20
C GLU A 106 -15.75 20.45 6.19
N GLY A 107 -16.31 21.56 6.70
CA GLY A 107 -17.09 22.48 5.89
C GLY A 107 -18.27 21.79 5.19
N SER A 108 -18.28 21.83 3.86
CA SER A 108 -19.30 21.19 3.03
C SER A 108 -18.96 19.78 2.56
N GLY A 109 -17.75 19.28 2.84
CA GLY A 109 -17.27 17.99 2.35
C GLY A 109 -16.76 17.06 3.46
N TYR A 110 -16.14 15.96 3.06
CA TYR A 110 -15.57 14.94 3.92
C TYR A 110 -14.09 14.74 3.62
N VAL A 111 -13.35 14.43 4.68
CA VAL A 111 -11.94 14.06 4.67
C VAL A 111 -11.82 12.64 5.19
N ALA A 112 -11.07 11.80 4.48
CA ALA A 112 -10.82 10.42 4.88
C ALA A 112 -9.71 10.36 5.94
N GLY A 113 -9.89 9.47 6.92
CA GLY A 113 -8.89 9.14 7.91
C GLY A 113 -8.81 7.63 8.15
N ASP A 114 -7.65 7.21 8.65
CA ASP A 114 -7.35 5.81 8.95
C ASP A 114 -6.67 5.68 10.31
N ILE A 115 -6.96 4.62 11.06
CA ILE A 115 -6.40 4.37 12.38
C ILE A 115 -5.25 3.39 12.23
N LYS A 116 -4.07 3.74 12.75
CA LYS A 116 -2.86 2.91 12.63
C LYS A 116 -2.29 2.58 14.00
N SER A 117 -2.08 1.28 14.24
CA SER A 117 -1.41 0.74 15.43
C SER A 117 0.11 0.93 15.46
N GLY A 118 0.66 1.67 14.48
CA GLY A 118 2.06 2.10 14.42
C GLY A 118 2.17 3.61 14.20
N SER A 119 3.40 4.12 14.09
CA SER A 119 3.65 5.53 13.74
C SER A 119 3.01 5.88 12.40
N GLY A 120 2.35 7.04 12.36
CA GLY A 120 1.80 7.64 11.13
C GLY A 120 2.88 8.15 10.19
N GLU A 121 4.13 8.26 10.63
CA GLU A 121 5.28 8.74 9.84
C GLU A 121 6.45 7.76 9.94
N GLU A 122 7.40 7.87 9.01
CA GLU A 122 8.70 7.19 9.02
C GLU A 122 9.86 8.20 9.03
N GLY A 123 11.02 7.79 9.54
CA GLY A 123 12.18 8.65 9.73
C GLY A 123 12.45 9.02 11.19
N ALA A 124 13.55 9.74 11.42
CA ALA A 124 13.82 10.39 12.71
C ALA A 124 12.85 11.57 12.92
N GLU A 125 12.68 12.06 14.16
CA GLU A 125 11.66 13.08 14.46
C GLU A 125 11.81 14.37 13.63
N ASP A 126 13.05 14.82 13.36
CA ASP A 126 13.32 16.02 12.56
C ASP A 126 13.21 15.79 11.03
N GLU A 127 13.06 14.53 10.60
CA GLU A 127 12.91 14.14 9.20
C GLU A 127 11.70 13.24 8.98
N ALA A 128 10.71 13.32 9.89
CA ALA A 128 9.50 12.52 9.82
C ALA A 128 8.74 12.81 8.53
N ARG A 129 8.38 11.74 7.81
CA ARG A 129 7.66 11.84 6.54
C ARG A 129 6.46 10.90 6.52
N PRO A 130 5.39 11.27 5.80
CA PRO A 130 4.27 10.38 5.54
C PRO A 130 4.75 9.05 4.92
N LYS A 131 4.18 7.94 5.38
CA LYS A 131 4.47 6.61 4.82
C LYS A 131 3.76 6.45 3.49
N LYS A 132 4.51 6.06 2.46
CA LYS A 132 3.98 5.93 1.08
C LYS A 132 2.77 5.00 0.99
N GLN A 133 2.82 3.85 1.64
CA GLN A 133 1.75 2.86 1.63
C GLN A 133 0.48 3.37 2.32
N TYR A 134 0.60 4.22 3.36
CA TYR A 134 -0.55 4.87 3.99
C TYR A 134 -1.10 5.97 3.08
N ALA A 135 -0.23 6.75 2.46
CA ALA A 135 -0.63 7.84 1.58
C ALA A 135 -1.44 7.33 0.37
N VAL A 136 -1.03 6.21 -0.23
CA VAL A 136 -1.74 5.59 -1.37
C VAL A 136 -3.11 5.04 -0.96
N GLN A 137 -3.22 4.43 0.24
CA GLN A 137 -4.51 4.02 0.81
C GLN A 137 -5.44 5.24 1.00
N LEU A 138 -4.95 6.30 1.65
CA LEU A 138 -5.73 7.52 1.89
C LEU A 138 -6.10 8.26 0.61
N ALA A 139 -5.22 8.23 -0.41
CA ALA A 139 -5.48 8.81 -1.71
C ALA A 139 -6.62 8.08 -2.45
N LEU A 140 -6.74 6.76 -2.32
CA LEU A 140 -7.89 6.03 -2.85
C LEU A 140 -9.20 6.51 -2.22
N TYR A 141 -9.24 6.67 -0.90
CA TYR A 141 -10.43 7.15 -0.20
C TYR A 141 -10.77 8.59 -0.60
N THR A 142 -9.75 9.42 -0.77
CA THR A 142 -9.90 10.80 -1.25
C THR A 142 -10.43 10.84 -2.69
N ASP A 143 -9.93 9.99 -3.59
CA ASP A 143 -10.46 9.87 -4.97
C ASP A 143 -11.92 9.40 -4.99
N LEU A 144 -12.28 8.42 -4.14
CA LEU A 144 -13.67 7.98 -3.98
C LEU A 144 -14.57 9.13 -3.53
N LEU A 145 -14.15 9.92 -2.54
CA LEU A 145 -14.88 11.10 -2.08
C LEU A 145 -15.00 12.16 -3.18
N GLU A 146 -13.95 12.42 -3.96
CA GLU A 146 -13.98 13.37 -5.09
C GLU A 146 -14.99 12.90 -6.15
N ARG A 147 -14.95 11.63 -6.54
CA ARG A 147 -15.85 11.05 -7.56
C ARG A 147 -17.32 11.04 -7.13
N LEU A 148 -17.58 10.81 -5.84
CA LEU A 148 -18.92 10.84 -5.26
C LEU A 148 -19.44 12.27 -5.03
N GLY A 149 -18.63 13.30 -5.28
CA GLY A 149 -18.99 14.70 -4.99
C GLY A 149 -19.13 14.98 -3.49
N LYS A 150 -18.45 14.20 -2.64
CA LYS A 150 -18.49 14.31 -1.17
C LYS A 150 -17.20 14.86 -0.58
N SER A 151 -16.14 15.04 -1.38
CA SER A 151 -14.86 15.61 -0.94
C SER A 151 -14.96 17.09 -0.56
N THR A 152 -14.04 17.56 0.28
CA THR A 152 -13.80 18.98 0.53
C THR A 152 -13.21 19.71 -0.68
N GLY A 153 -12.72 18.98 -1.69
CA GLY A 153 -11.99 19.50 -2.85
C GLY A 153 -10.48 19.61 -2.62
N GLU A 154 -10.01 19.39 -1.39
CA GLU A 154 -8.59 19.36 -1.05
C GLU A 154 -8.07 17.92 -1.03
N LYS A 155 -6.86 17.72 -1.56
CA LYS A 155 -6.18 16.42 -1.56
C LYS A 155 -5.46 16.19 -0.25
N ARG A 156 -6.23 16.14 0.84
CA ARG A 156 -5.72 15.88 2.18
C ARG A 156 -6.49 14.77 2.86
N ALA A 157 -5.79 14.11 3.77
CA ALA A 157 -6.31 13.06 4.61
C ALA A 157 -5.59 13.10 5.97
N PHE A 158 -5.89 12.17 6.86
CA PHE A 158 -5.17 12.08 8.14
C PHE A 158 -5.03 10.63 8.61
N VAL A 159 -4.05 10.41 9.49
CA VAL A 159 -3.88 9.16 10.23
C VAL A 159 -4.01 9.47 11.71
N TRP A 160 -4.72 8.63 12.46
CA TRP A 160 -4.55 8.55 13.91
C TRP A 160 -3.53 7.46 14.23
N ASP A 161 -2.37 7.89 14.71
CA ASP A 161 -1.25 6.99 15.00
C ASP A 161 -1.39 6.32 16.38
N VAL A 162 -0.49 5.36 16.66
CA VAL A 162 -0.42 4.63 17.93
C VAL A 162 -0.31 5.51 19.18
N ARG A 163 0.14 6.76 19.05
CA ARG A 163 0.28 7.73 20.15
C ARG A 163 -0.99 8.55 20.35
N GLY A 164 -2.05 8.29 19.57
CA GLY A 164 -3.29 9.07 19.55
C GLY A 164 -3.12 10.44 18.89
N ARG A 165 -2.05 10.65 18.11
CA ARG A 165 -1.82 11.91 17.40
C ARG A 165 -2.49 11.85 16.04
N GLU A 166 -3.07 12.98 15.66
CA GLU A 166 -3.48 13.21 14.28
C GLU A 166 -2.28 13.65 13.45
N VAL A 167 -1.95 12.84 12.46
CA VAL A 167 -0.90 13.10 11.49
C VAL A 167 -1.59 13.50 10.19
N PRO A 168 -1.50 14.77 9.75
CA PRO A 168 -2.04 15.20 8.49
C PRO A 168 -1.24 14.61 7.32
N TYR A 169 -1.95 14.24 6.26
CA TYR A 169 -1.38 13.77 5.01
C TYR A 169 -1.80 14.76 3.91
N ASP A 170 -0.87 15.62 3.49
CA ASP A 170 -1.03 16.40 2.26
C ASP A 170 -0.62 15.52 1.07
N LEU A 171 -1.61 15.08 0.30
CA LEU A 171 -1.40 14.17 -0.82
C LEU A 171 -0.92 14.91 -2.06
N ALA A 172 -1.15 16.21 -2.16
CA ALA A 172 -0.70 17.05 -3.27
C ALA A 172 0.67 17.69 -3.02
N ALA A 173 1.22 17.60 -1.82
CA ALA A 173 2.57 18.05 -1.52
C ALA A 173 3.65 17.14 -2.16
N PRO A 174 4.78 17.72 -2.61
CA PRO A 174 5.95 16.95 -3.01
C PRO A 174 6.47 16.04 -1.89
N MET A 175 6.88 14.81 -2.22
CA MET A 175 7.39 13.84 -1.23
C MET A 175 8.76 14.21 -0.62
N GLY A 176 9.43 15.24 -1.14
CA GLY A 176 10.67 15.74 -0.57
C GLY A 176 11.24 16.93 -1.34
N PRO A 177 12.27 17.60 -0.79
CA PRO A 177 12.80 18.85 -1.35
C PRO A 177 13.37 18.69 -2.77
N ASN A 178 13.86 17.49 -3.11
CA ASN A 178 14.42 17.17 -4.42
C ASN A 178 13.54 16.17 -5.21
N ASN A 179 12.31 15.92 -4.76
CA ASN A 179 11.39 14.99 -5.41
C ASN A 179 10.05 15.69 -5.65
N PRO A 180 9.80 16.22 -6.87
CA PRO A 180 8.57 16.94 -7.18
C PRO A 180 7.34 16.03 -7.22
N THR A 181 7.53 14.70 -7.27
CA THR A 181 6.43 13.74 -7.29
C THR A 181 5.67 13.78 -5.98
N THR A 182 4.36 13.90 -6.07
CA THR A 182 3.44 13.97 -4.93
C THR A 182 2.96 12.57 -4.53
N HIS A 183 2.35 12.44 -3.35
CA HIS A 183 1.69 11.20 -2.98
C HIS A 183 0.47 10.89 -3.87
N TRP A 184 -0.17 11.93 -4.43
CA TRP A 184 -1.25 11.79 -5.40
C TRP A 184 -0.76 11.22 -6.73
N ASP A 185 0.43 11.65 -7.20
CA ASP A 185 1.05 11.06 -8.40
C ASP A 185 1.42 9.59 -8.17
N LEU A 186 1.99 9.28 -7.01
CA LEU A 186 2.28 7.90 -6.60
C LEU A 186 1.00 7.04 -6.60
N TYR A 187 -0.10 7.57 -6.06
CA TYR A 187 -1.41 6.90 -6.09
C TYR A 187 -1.89 6.64 -7.53
N ARG A 188 -1.81 7.64 -8.41
CA ARG A 188 -2.24 7.49 -9.81
C ARG A 188 -1.41 6.44 -10.55
N GLU A 189 -0.11 6.40 -10.30
CA GLU A 189 0.78 5.40 -10.86
C GLU A 189 0.45 4.00 -10.32
N ALA A 190 0.31 3.85 -9.00
CA ALA A 190 -0.06 2.61 -8.35
C ALA A 190 -1.42 2.10 -8.83
N LEU A 191 -2.42 2.98 -8.99
CA LEU A 191 -3.73 2.62 -9.51
C LEU A 191 -3.64 2.15 -10.96
N ALA A 192 -2.88 2.83 -11.81
CA ALA A 192 -2.67 2.42 -13.20
C ALA A 192 -1.99 1.05 -13.27
N GLN A 193 -0.99 0.80 -12.43
CA GLN A 193 -0.32 -0.50 -12.34
C GLN A 193 -1.26 -1.59 -11.82
N ALA A 194 -2.03 -1.33 -10.75
CA ALA A 194 -3.02 -2.26 -10.24
C ALA A 194 -4.04 -2.68 -11.31
N ARG A 195 -4.50 -1.74 -12.14
CA ARG A 195 -5.38 -2.03 -13.28
C ARG A 195 -4.70 -2.94 -14.32
N ARG A 196 -3.43 -2.70 -14.65
CA ARG A 196 -2.67 -3.55 -15.58
C ARG A 196 -2.44 -4.96 -15.02
N ILE A 197 -2.15 -5.08 -13.73
CA ILE A 197 -2.04 -6.37 -13.04
C ILE A 197 -3.38 -7.10 -13.08
N ALA A 198 -4.48 -6.44 -12.69
CA ALA A 198 -5.82 -7.02 -12.71
C ALA A 198 -6.27 -7.46 -14.12
N ALA A 199 -5.84 -6.73 -15.15
CA ALA A 199 -6.06 -7.07 -16.55
C ALA A 199 -5.10 -8.14 -17.11
N ARG A 200 -4.12 -8.62 -16.32
CA ARG A 200 -3.03 -9.51 -16.74
C ARG A 200 -2.20 -8.96 -17.91
N SER A 201 -2.16 -7.64 -18.09
CA SER A 201 -1.35 -6.97 -19.12
C SER A 201 0.05 -6.61 -18.62
N GLU A 202 0.34 -6.84 -17.34
CA GLU A 202 1.66 -6.66 -16.72
C GLU A 202 2.01 -7.92 -15.93
N ALA A 203 3.14 -8.54 -16.27
CA ALA A 203 3.70 -9.64 -15.49
C ALA A 203 4.64 -9.06 -14.43
N ASN A 204 4.50 -9.54 -13.20
CA ASN A 204 5.40 -9.19 -12.11
C ASN A 204 6.22 -10.41 -11.72
N LEU A 205 7.53 -10.27 -11.66
CA LEU A 205 8.40 -11.31 -11.12
C LEU A 205 8.47 -11.21 -9.59
N PRO A 206 8.54 -12.33 -8.87
CA PRO A 206 8.90 -12.31 -7.46
C PRO A 206 10.31 -11.71 -7.32
N ALA A 207 10.59 -11.21 -6.12
CA ALA A 207 11.90 -10.73 -5.70
C ALA A 207 11.98 -10.91 -4.19
N TYR A 208 13.05 -11.53 -3.72
CA TYR A 208 13.28 -11.69 -2.29
C TYR A 208 13.59 -10.33 -1.64
N GLY A 209 13.05 -10.12 -0.44
CA GLY A 209 13.19 -8.86 0.27
C GLY A 209 12.67 -8.92 1.70
N ALA A 210 12.89 -7.84 2.46
CA ALA A 210 12.55 -7.79 3.89
C ALA A 210 11.05 -8.01 4.15
N VAL A 211 10.19 -7.50 3.25
CA VAL A 211 8.73 -7.61 3.33
C VAL A 211 8.22 -9.05 3.18
N CYS A 212 9.03 -9.96 2.64
CA CYS A 212 8.60 -11.33 2.36
C CYS A 212 8.30 -12.14 3.63
N LYS A 213 8.94 -11.85 4.77
CA LYS A 213 8.84 -12.68 5.99
C LYS A 213 7.43 -12.79 6.59
N LEU A 214 6.57 -11.81 6.34
CA LEU A 214 5.19 -11.77 6.83
C LEU A 214 4.16 -12.01 5.72
N CYS A 215 4.63 -12.27 4.49
CA CYS A 215 3.78 -12.49 3.33
C CYS A 215 3.28 -13.94 3.33
N HIS A 216 1.96 -14.16 3.22
CA HIS A 216 1.39 -15.52 3.07
C HIS A 216 1.75 -16.23 1.75
N TRP A 217 2.50 -15.58 0.86
CA TRP A 217 3.04 -16.20 -0.36
C TRP A 217 4.54 -16.46 -0.28
N HIS A 218 5.14 -16.30 0.91
CA HIS A 218 6.57 -16.37 1.11
C HIS A 218 7.16 -17.67 0.56
N THR A 219 6.63 -18.83 0.98
CA THR A 219 7.16 -20.13 0.56
C THR A 219 7.03 -20.32 -0.95
N ALA A 220 5.83 -20.07 -1.50
CA ALA A 220 5.59 -20.23 -2.94
C ALA A 220 6.50 -19.33 -3.81
N CYS A 221 6.71 -18.07 -3.39
CA CYS A 221 7.60 -17.16 -4.10
C CYS A 221 9.07 -17.58 -3.94
N LEU A 222 9.47 -17.99 -2.74
CA LEU A 222 10.85 -18.40 -2.46
C LEU A 222 11.24 -19.66 -3.24
N GLU A 223 10.35 -20.64 -3.33
CA GLU A 223 10.56 -21.84 -4.15
C GLU A 223 10.81 -21.49 -5.62
N GLU A 224 10.00 -20.60 -6.18
CA GLU A 224 10.19 -20.12 -7.56
C GLU A 224 11.54 -19.40 -7.73
N LEU A 225 11.91 -18.53 -6.78
CA LEU A 225 13.18 -17.79 -6.82
C LEU A 225 14.38 -18.74 -6.74
N VAL A 226 14.34 -19.75 -5.87
CA VAL A 226 15.39 -20.77 -5.74
C VAL A 226 15.50 -21.60 -7.02
N GLN A 227 14.37 -22.04 -7.57
CA GLN A 227 14.34 -22.82 -8.81
C GLN A 227 14.93 -22.04 -9.99
N LYS A 228 14.69 -20.72 -10.05
CA LYS A 228 15.19 -19.84 -11.10
C LYS A 228 16.59 -19.28 -10.85
N GLU A 229 17.22 -19.64 -9.73
CA GLU A 229 18.49 -19.06 -9.31
C GLU A 229 18.45 -17.52 -9.36
N ASP A 230 17.37 -16.91 -8.85
CA ASP A 230 17.15 -15.48 -8.98
C ASP A 230 18.16 -14.66 -8.19
N LEU A 231 18.67 -13.57 -8.80
CA LEU A 231 19.72 -12.74 -8.20
C LEU A 231 19.33 -12.13 -6.84
N THR A 232 18.05 -11.96 -6.54
CA THR A 232 17.60 -11.39 -5.26
C THR A 232 17.85 -12.28 -4.05
N LEU A 233 18.24 -13.54 -4.26
CA LEU A 233 18.72 -14.42 -3.20
C LEU A 233 20.14 -14.04 -2.73
N LEU A 234 20.88 -13.27 -3.52
CA LEU A 234 22.21 -12.79 -3.13
C LEU A 234 22.09 -11.53 -2.26
N PRO A 235 22.92 -11.40 -1.21
CA PRO A 235 23.00 -10.18 -0.41
C PRO A 235 23.18 -8.95 -1.29
N GLU A 236 22.51 -7.86 -0.91
CA GLU A 236 22.57 -6.55 -1.56
C GLU A 236 22.03 -6.46 -3.00
N LEU A 237 21.62 -7.56 -3.63
CA LEU A 237 20.98 -7.58 -4.96
C LEU A 237 19.46 -7.55 -4.87
N GLY A 238 18.89 -6.56 -4.18
CA GLY A 238 17.43 -6.37 -4.15
C GLY A 238 16.81 -6.15 -5.54
N ARG A 239 15.47 -6.17 -5.61
CA ARG A 239 14.66 -6.04 -6.85
C ARG A 239 15.21 -5.00 -7.83
N SER A 240 15.48 -3.78 -7.36
CA SER A 240 15.95 -2.69 -8.23
C SER A 240 17.26 -3.02 -8.96
N LYS A 241 18.21 -3.67 -8.30
CA LYS A 241 19.46 -4.11 -8.95
C LYS A 241 19.22 -5.33 -9.84
N ARG A 242 18.42 -6.30 -9.38
CA ARG A 242 18.07 -7.48 -10.18
C ARG A 242 17.40 -7.10 -11.50
N ASP A 243 16.45 -6.18 -11.49
CA ASP A 243 15.70 -5.75 -12.68
C ASP A 243 16.62 -5.07 -13.72
N LEU A 244 17.75 -4.46 -13.30
CA LEU A 244 18.76 -3.91 -14.21
C LEU A 244 19.65 -5.01 -14.83
N LEU A 245 19.92 -6.08 -14.08
CA LEU A 245 20.86 -7.13 -14.46
C LEU A 245 20.21 -8.26 -15.26
N ILE A 246 18.93 -8.55 -15.01
CA ILE A 246 18.25 -9.78 -15.46
C ILE A 246 18.24 -10.00 -16.98
N GLN A 247 18.40 -8.95 -17.79
CA GLN A 247 18.48 -9.08 -19.25
C GLN A 247 19.80 -9.69 -19.72
N GLU A 248 20.91 -9.36 -19.04
CA GLU A 248 22.26 -9.82 -19.41
C GLU A 248 22.74 -10.98 -18.51
N LEU A 249 22.32 -10.97 -17.25
CA LEU A 249 22.71 -11.91 -16.20
C LEU A 249 21.44 -12.42 -15.50
N PRO A 250 20.68 -13.33 -16.13
CA PRO A 250 19.37 -13.72 -15.63
C PRO A 250 19.41 -14.56 -14.35
N THR A 251 20.52 -15.25 -14.09
CA THR A 251 20.66 -16.19 -12.97
C THR A 251 21.93 -15.96 -12.16
N ILE A 252 21.96 -16.48 -10.93
CA ILE A 252 23.18 -16.55 -10.09
C ILE A 252 24.30 -17.30 -10.82
N GLY A 253 23.97 -18.38 -11.54
CA GLY A 253 24.94 -19.15 -12.31
C GLY A 253 25.56 -18.33 -13.45
N ASP A 254 24.80 -17.47 -14.11
CA ASP A 254 25.31 -16.59 -15.16
C ASP A 254 26.19 -15.47 -14.59
N LEU A 255 25.77 -14.87 -13.46
CA LEU A 255 26.61 -13.91 -12.74
C LEU A 255 27.94 -14.54 -12.29
N ALA A 256 27.92 -15.78 -11.79
CA ALA A 256 29.13 -16.46 -11.31
C ALA A 256 30.12 -16.82 -12.42
N ARG A 257 29.64 -17.06 -13.65
CA ARG A 257 30.47 -17.41 -14.82
C ARG A 257 30.85 -16.21 -15.69
N CYS A 258 30.22 -15.07 -15.46
CA CYS A 258 30.39 -13.86 -16.24
C CYS A 258 31.79 -13.25 -16.03
N ASP A 259 32.39 -12.78 -17.12
CA ASP A 259 33.52 -11.85 -17.04
C ASP A 259 33.01 -10.43 -16.75
N LEU A 260 33.08 -10.02 -15.48
CA LEU A 260 32.59 -8.73 -15.01
C LEU A 260 33.28 -7.54 -15.69
N HIS A 261 34.50 -7.70 -16.21
CA HIS A 261 35.20 -6.64 -16.92
C HIS A 261 34.46 -6.18 -18.18
N ARG A 262 33.65 -7.05 -18.79
CA ARG A 262 32.83 -6.71 -19.96
C ARG A 262 31.72 -5.71 -19.65
N PHE A 263 31.37 -5.58 -18.37
CA PHE A 263 30.34 -4.66 -17.90
C PHE A 263 30.91 -3.40 -17.26
N LEU A 264 32.24 -3.19 -17.31
CA LEU A 264 32.91 -2.03 -16.73
C LEU A 264 33.38 -1.05 -17.81
N VAL A 265 33.06 0.23 -17.62
CA VAL A 265 33.63 1.35 -18.39
C VAL A 265 34.35 2.27 -17.41
N GLY A 266 35.66 2.09 -17.30
CA GLY A 266 36.48 2.76 -16.29
C GLY A 266 36.09 2.32 -14.88
N LYS A 267 35.56 3.24 -14.06
CA LYS A 267 35.07 2.98 -12.69
C LYS A 267 33.54 2.80 -12.60
N LYS A 268 32.84 2.77 -13.74
CA LYS A 268 31.37 2.66 -13.79
C LYS A 268 30.96 1.34 -14.41
N THR A 269 29.76 0.88 -14.06
CA THR A 269 29.14 -0.25 -14.74
C THR A 269 28.35 0.22 -15.97
N LEU A 270 28.10 -0.70 -16.91
CA LEU A 270 27.14 -0.51 -18.01
C LEU A 270 25.68 -0.46 -17.53
N PHE A 271 25.42 -0.81 -16.27
CA PHE A 271 24.09 -0.84 -15.67
C PHE A 271 23.80 0.49 -14.95
N PRO A 272 22.95 1.37 -15.49
CA PRO A 272 22.68 2.67 -14.88
C PRO A 272 22.15 2.52 -13.44
N GLY A 273 22.77 3.20 -12.48
CA GLY A 273 22.37 3.16 -11.07
C GLY A 273 23.06 2.08 -10.23
N LEU A 274 23.92 1.25 -10.82
CA LEU A 274 24.75 0.27 -10.11
C LEU A 274 26.18 0.81 -10.03
N ASN A 275 26.57 1.31 -8.84
CA ASN A 275 27.92 1.81 -8.58
C ASN A 275 28.83 0.67 -8.10
N CYS A 276 30.10 0.72 -8.52
CA CYS A 276 31.18 -0.14 -8.03
C CYS A 276 31.72 0.35 -6.68
#